data_AF-A0A924TEM3-F1
#
_entry.id   AF-A0A924TEM3-F1
#
_cell.length_a   1.000
_cell.length_b   1.000
_cell.length_c   1.000
_cell.angle_alpha   90.00
_cell.angle_beta   90.00
_cell.angle_gamma   90.00
#
_symmetry.space_group_name_H-M   'P 1'
#
loop_
_entity.id
_entity.type
_entity.pdbx_description
1 polymer ?
#
loop_
_entity_poly.entity_id
_entity_poly.type
_entity_poly.pdbx_seq_one_letter_code
_entity_poly.pdbx_strand_id
1 'polypeptide(L)' 'MKKFITLLLLLPFITLAQQKTNYKVAIVAFYNCENFYDTINNPAVNDDEFTPNGPRNYNSKIYLNKVEKLATVIS' A
#
# COMPACT_ATOMS: atom_id res chain seq x y z
N MET A 1 44.92 -19.33 -34.66
CA MET A 1 44.39 -20.43 -33.82
C MET A 1 44.44 -20.10 -32.33
N LYS A 2 45.61 -19.79 -31.73
CA LYS A 2 45.73 -19.45 -30.30
C LYS A 2 44.77 -18.33 -29.84
N LYS A 3 44.69 -17.20 -30.56
CA LYS A 3 43.76 -16.08 -30.26
C LYS A 3 42.28 -16.47 -30.31
N PHE A 4 41.90 -17.36 -31.23
CA PHE A 4 40.54 -17.88 -31.34
C PHE A 4 40.19 -18.79 -30.17
N ILE A 5 41.14 -19.62 -29.74
CA ILE A 5 41.00 -20.48 -28.55
C ILE A 5 40.89 -19.63 -27.28
N THR A 6 41.70 -18.56 -27.17
CA THR A 6 41.61 -17.61 -26.04
C THR A 6 40.25 -16.91 -26.01
N LEU A 7 39.71 -16.49 -27.16
CA LEU A 7 38.39 -15.87 -27.24
C LEU A 7 37.26 -16.84 -26.86
N LEU A 8 37.37 -18.11 -27.30
CA LEU A 8 36.40 -19.16 -26.97
C LEU A 8 36.43 -19.51 -25.47
N LEU A 9 37.60 -19.47 -24.84
CA LEU A 9 37.78 -19.67 -23.39
C LEU A 9 37.19 -18.55 -22.53
N LEU A 10 37.05 -17.33 -23.08
CA LEU A 10 36.51 -16.17 -22.37
C LEU A 10 34.98 -16.03 -22.47
N LEU A 11 34.35 -16.71 -23.44
CA LEU A 11 32.91 -16.71 -23.66
C LEU A 11 32.04 -17.08 -22.43
N PRO A 12 32.37 -18.12 -21.62
CA PRO A 12 31.53 -18.52 -20.49
C PRO A 12 31.60 -17.56 -19.28
N PHE A 13 32.58 -16.65 -19.23
CA PHE A 13 32.62 -15.63 -18.17
C PHE A 13 31.57 -14.52 -18.38
N ILE A 14 31.11 -14.33 -19.61
CA ILE A 14 30.11 -13.31 -19.95
C ILE A 14 28.70 -13.77 -19.53
N THR A 15 28.43 -15.08 -19.53
CA THR A 15 27.10 -15.63 -19.19
C THR A 15 26.83 -15.65 -17.68
N LEU A 16 27.86 -15.71 -16.84
CA LEU A 16 27.73 -15.63 -15.38
C LEU A 16 27.33 -14.24 -14.87
N ALA A 17 27.51 -13.19 -15.68
CA ALA A 17 27.13 -11.82 -15.33
C ALA A 17 25.62 -11.52 -15.49
N GLN A 18 24.86 -12.42 -16.12
CA GLN A 18 23.42 -12.24 -16.38
C GLN A 18 22.52 -12.97 -15.37
N GLN A 19 22.98 -13.18 -14.14
CA GLN A 19 22.17 -13.84 -13.12
C GLN A 19 20.99 -12.95 -12.71
N LYS A 20 19.78 -13.34 -13.11
CA LYS A 20 18.54 -12.62 -12.82
C LYS A 20 18.33 -12.57 -11.30
N THR A 21 18.34 -11.37 -10.73
CA THR A 21 18.07 -11.17 -9.31
C THR A 21 16.60 -11.46 -9.04
N ASN A 22 16.31 -12.44 -8.19
CA ASN A 22 14.95 -12.69 -7.73
C ASN A 22 14.59 -11.65 -6.67
N TYR A 23 13.67 -10.75 -6.98
CA TYR A 23 13.11 -9.81 -6.03
C TYR A 23 11.78 -10.33 -5.50
N LYS A 24 11.56 -10.17 -4.19
CA LYS A 24 10.22 -10.34 -3.60
C LYS A 24 9.43 -9.08 -3.89
N VAL A 25 8.38 -9.21 -4.70
CA VAL A 25 7.42 -8.12 -4.90
C VAL A 25 6.51 -8.07 -3.67
N ALA A 26 6.39 -6.89 -3.06
CA ALA A 26 5.44 -6.62 -2.01
C ALA A 26 4.60 -5.40 -2.42
N ILE A 27 3.29 -5.47 -2.17
CA ILE A 27 2.39 -4.33 -2.31
C ILE A 27 2.19 -3.78 -0.90
N VAL A 28 2.42 -2.48 -0.75
CA VAL A 28 2.17 -1.76 0.50
C VAL A 28 1.02 -0.79 0.25
N ALA A 29 0.03 -0.81 1.13
CA ALA A 29 -1.12 0.08 1.10
C ALA A 29 -1.46 0.50 2.53
N PHE A 30 -2.16 1.62 2.67
CA PHE A 30 -2.53 2.19 3.96
C PHE A 30 -4.00 2.58 3.97
N TYR A 31 -4.62 2.53 5.14
CA TYR A 31 -5.97 3.03 5.35
C TYR A 31 -5.92 4.39 6.04
N ASN A 32 -6.67 5.37 5.54
CA ASN A 32 -6.61 6.75 6.05
C ASN A 32 -7.34 6.89 7.40
N CYS A 33 -6.60 7.33 8.43
CA CYS A 33 -7.12 7.62 9.77
C CYS A 33 -7.72 9.03 9.92
N GLU A 34 -7.25 10.00 9.14
CA GLU A 34 -7.66 11.42 9.25
C GLU A 34 -9.17 11.62 9.08
N ASN A 35 -9.80 10.90 8.14
CA ASN A 35 -11.23 11.00 7.87
C ASN A 35 -12.06 10.04 8.73
N PHE A 36 -11.68 9.84 9.99
CA PHE A 36 -12.41 9.00 10.94
C PHE A 36 -13.24 9.88 11.86
N TYR A 37 -14.42 10.26 11.37
CA TYR A 37 -15.36 11.17 12.03
C TYR A 37 -16.22 10.44 13.05
N ASP A 38 -16.68 11.18 14.06
CA ASP A 38 -17.74 10.72 14.96
C ASP A 38 -19.11 10.94 14.28
N THR A 39 -20.14 10.24 14.76
CA THR A 39 -21.52 10.39 14.25
C THR A 39 -22.35 11.39 15.05
N ILE A 40 -21.80 11.93 16.14
CA ILE A 40 -22.44 12.88 17.05
C ILE A 40 -21.93 14.27 16.70
N ASN A 41 -22.86 15.18 16.39
CA ASN A 41 -22.53 16.57 16.14
C ASN A 41 -21.85 17.19 17.39
N ASN A 42 -20.68 17.79 17.17
CA ASN A 42 -20.01 18.65 18.14
C ASN A 42 -19.94 20.09 17.59
N PRO A 43 -20.68 21.06 18.17
CA PRO A 43 -20.70 22.45 17.68
C PRO A 43 -19.34 23.17 17.68
N ALA A 44 -18.34 22.65 18.40
CA ALA A 44 -16.99 23.21 18.42
C ALA A 44 -16.10 22.71 17.26
N VAL A 45 -16.59 21.75 16.47
CA VAL A 45 -15.87 21.13 15.35
C VAL A 45 -16.65 21.40 14.07
N ASN A 46 -15.95 21.76 12.99
CA ASN A 46 -16.58 22.05 11.70
C ASN A 46 -16.62 20.79 10.82
N ASP A 47 -17.34 19.76 11.26
CA ASP A 47 -17.49 18.47 10.57
C ASP A 47 -18.96 18.00 10.47
N ASP A 48 -19.92 18.92 10.64
CA ASP A 48 -21.37 18.66 10.55
C ASP A 48 -21.78 17.90 9.28
N GLU A 49 -21.01 18.04 8.20
CA GLU A 49 -21.27 17.31 6.96
C GLU A 49 -21.18 15.77 7.12
N PHE A 50 -20.38 15.31 8.08
CA PHE A 50 -20.13 13.91 8.43
C PHE A 50 -20.93 13.45 9.66
N THR A 51 -22.18 13.85 9.72
CA THR A 51 -23.15 13.33 10.71
C THR A 51 -24.28 12.55 10.01
N PRO A 52 -25.13 11.80 10.74
CA PRO A 52 -26.24 11.09 10.14
C PRO A 52 -27.25 12.00 9.43
N ASN A 53 -27.38 13.24 9.90
CA ASN A 53 -28.26 14.25 9.32
C ASN A 53 -27.52 15.18 8.34
N GLY A 54 -26.19 15.07 8.24
CA GLY A 54 -25.38 15.86 7.34
C GLY A 54 -25.48 15.36 5.89
N PRO A 55 -25.08 16.16 4.90
CA PRO A 55 -25.11 15.80 3.49
C PRO A 55 -24.35 14.51 3.12
N ARG A 56 -23.37 14.08 3.92
CA ARG A 56 -22.66 12.81 3.70
C ARG A 56 -23.36 11.59 4.32
N ASN A 57 -24.43 11.80 5.10
CA ASN A 57 -25.17 10.76 5.82
C ASN A 57 -24.24 9.79 6.57
N TYR A 58 -23.18 10.32 7.18
CA TYR A 58 -22.18 9.53 7.86
C TYR A 58 -22.77 8.98 9.16
N ASN A 59 -23.06 7.68 9.17
CA ASN A 59 -23.84 7.03 10.23
C ASN A 59 -23.04 5.91 10.90
N SER A 60 -23.62 5.33 11.95
CA SER A 60 -22.95 4.32 12.77
C SER A 60 -22.49 3.09 11.97
N LYS A 61 -23.19 2.73 10.89
CA LYS A 61 -22.76 1.64 10.01
C LYS A 61 -21.45 1.98 9.28
N ILE A 62 -21.32 3.21 8.80
CA ILE A 62 -20.09 3.67 8.12
C ILE A 62 -18.95 3.77 9.14
N TYR A 63 -19.22 4.33 10.33
CA TYR A 63 -18.26 4.42 11.43
C TYR A 63 -17.72 3.03 11.81
N LEU A 64 -18.59 2.07 12.12
CA LEU A 64 -18.20 0.73 12.54
C LEU A 64 -17.43 -0.01 11.42
N ASN A 65 -17.85 0.14 10.16
CA ASN A 65 -17.10 -0.43 9.05
C ASN A 65 -15.69 0.16 8.93
N LYS A 66 -15.52 1.46 9.23
CA LYS A 66 -14.19 2.10 9.23
C LYS A 66 -13.35 1.63 10.42
N VAL A 67 -13.94 1.43 11.60
CA VAL A 67 -13.28 0.81 12.77
C VAL A 67 -12.73 -0.57 12.41
N GLU A 68 -13.54 -1.45 11.83
CA GLU A 68 -13.13 -2.81 11.45
C GLU A 68 -11.97 -2.80 10.45
N LYS A 69 -12.05 -1.95 9.42
CA LYS A 69 -10.99 -1.82 8.41
C LYS A 69 -9.69 -1.26 8.99
N LEU A 70 -9.78 -0.25 9.85
CA LEU A 70 -8.62 0.32 10.53
C LEU A 70 -7.98 -0.72 11.45
N ALA A 71 -8.78 -1.45 12.24
CA ALA A 71 -8.31 -2.52 13.11
C ALA A 71 -7.57 -3.60 12.30
N THR A 72 -8.13 -4.02 11.16
CA THR A 72 -7.53 -5.03 10.27
C THR A 72 -6.16 -4.63 9.73
N VAL A 73 -5.92 -3.34 9.53
CA VAL A 73 -4.63 -2.83 9.00
C VAL A 73 -3.58 -2.66 10.10
N ILE A 74 -4.02 -2.43 11.34
CA ILE A 74 -3.13 -2.22 12.50
C ILE A 74 -2.71 -3.56 13.16
N SER A 75 -3.61 -4.54 13.21
CA SER A 75 -3.37 -5.87 13.81
C SER A 75 -2.53 -6.78 12.92
#